data_AF-A0A8T2IDQ0-F1
#
_entry.id   AF-A0A8T2IDQ0-F1
#
_cell.length_a   1.000
_cell.length_b   1.000
_cell.length_c   1.000
_cell.angle_alpha   90.00
_cell.angle_beta   90.00
_cell.angle_gamma   90.00
#
_symmetry.space_group_name_H-M   'P 1'
#
loop_
_entity.id
_entity.type
_entity.pdbx_description
1 polymer ?
#
loop_
_entity_poly.entity_id
_entity_poly.type
_entity_poly.pdbx_seq_one_letter_code
_entity_poly.pdbx_strand_id
1 'polypeptide(L)'
;MGIVRLSSHSSLFCPLTLNSSLGLRPGPPVALPNVLYNTEWQYHSSAVLAVTVDTLTAAYRTSSCRLSMTQLAETLNFCGRKVTTAASSLPFPVGPSTSLPDSLFPYLRFPPWIPLSASGGQHLSEGGRSFSQLAVMRGVSVDPHISHNPAGTRPRSALHSGGSNEDVLQCYLQTVFPGAVSVANVLQSQCILGPTFPQFFSPYVTKDGFTMQEPLKDPPDVHSIPVLAALQTTPALEHTLLSLYHDLKKVDVRRWPSWFTAGTEESDFQEALNDLRTLAYCYSNRPGHETDDSD
;
A
#
# COMPACT_ATOMS: atom_id res chain seq x y z
N MET A 1 13.19 -9.94 -16.44
CA MET A 1 13.60 -8.75 -17.21
C MET A 1 13.06 -7.44 -16.66
N GLY A 2 11.75 -7.14 -16.73
CA GLY A 2 11.21 -5.82 -16.37
C GLY A 2 11.53 -5.34 -14.95
N ILE A 3 11.31 -6.19 -13.94
CA ILE A 3 11.62 -5.89 -12.52
C ILE A 3 13.11 -5.57 -12.32
N VAL A 4 14.01 -6.33 -12.95
CA VAL A 4 15.46 -6.11 -12.86
C VAL A 4 15.85 -4.78 -13.48
N ARG A 5 15.35 -4.48 -14.70
CA ARG A 5 15.63 -3.19 -15.35
C ARG A 5 15.09 -2.01 -14.56
N LEU A 6 13.89 -2.12 -14.01
CA LEU A 6 13.34 -1.10 -13.11
C LEU A 6 14.20 -0.95 -11.87
N SER A 7 14.66 -2.04 -11.26
CA SER A 7 15.61 -1.98 -10.15
C SER A 7 16.90 -1.27 -10.54
N SER A 8 17.52 -1.58 -11.68
CA SER A 8 18.79 -0.96 -12.07
C SER A 8 18.64 0.52 -12.45
N HIS A 9 17.51 0.94 -13.02
CA HIS A 9 17.33 2.27 -13.61
C HIS A 9 16.32 3.18 -12.90
N SER A 10 15.75 2.77 -11.77
CA SER A 10 14.91 3.63 -10.94
C SER A 10 15.46 3.78 -9.52
N SER A 11 15.09 4.89 -8.88
CA SER A 11 15.35 5.11 -7.45
C SER A 11 14.43 4.25 -6.58
N LEU A 12 13.22 3.97 -7.06
CA LEU A 12 12.17 3.20 -6.41
C LEU A 12 11.11 2.83 -7.46
N PHE A 13 10.51 1.65 -7.35
CA PHE A 13 9.32 1.30 -8.12
C PHE A 13 8.33 0.48 -7.29
N CYS A 14 7.07 0.50 -7.70
CA CYS A 14 5.98 -0.19 -7.03
C CYS A 14 5.13 -0.92 -8.08
N PRO A 15 5.15 -2.26 -8.11
CA PRO A 15 4.19 -3.02 -8.90
C PRO A 15 2.78 -2.74 -8.39
N LEU A 16 1.82 -2.50 -9.28
CA LEU A 16 0.42 -2.28 -8.91
C LEU A 16 -0.47 -3.33 -9.54
N THR A 17 -1.27 -4.01 -8.72
CA THR A 17 -2.16 -5.08 -9.15
C THR A 17 -3.21 -5.40 -8.09
N LEU A 18 -4.41 -5.74 -8.54
CA LEU A 18 -5.46 -6.32 -7.70
C LEU A 18 -5.45 -7.85 -7.74
N ASN A 19 -4.45 -8.45 -8.37
CA ASN A 19 -4.18 -9.87 -8.25
C ASN A 19 -3.21 -10.08 -7.10
N SER A 20 -3.43 -11.09 -6.27
CA SER A 20 -2.60 -11.30 -5.08
C SER A 20 -1.21 -11.92 -5.34
N SER A 21 -0.76 -12.00 -6.60
CA SER A 21 0.50 -12.66 -7.00
C SER A 21 1.21 -11.94 -8.14
N LEU A 22 2.55 -11.86 -8.06
CA LEU A 22 3.44 -11.38 -9.12
C LEU A 22 3.89 -12.52 -10.05
N GLY A 23 3.53 -13.77 -9.71
CA GLY A 23 3.93 -14.97 -10.44
C GLY A 23 3.32 -15.08 -11.84
N LEU A 24 3.63 -16.17 -12.52
CA LEU A 24 3.19 -16.43 -13.91
C LEU A 24 1.68 -16.59 -14.05
N ARG A 25 0.98 -16.91 -12.95
CA ARG A 25 -0.47 -17.05 -12.91
C ARG A 25 -1.06 -15.97 -12.00
N PRO A 26 -2.17 -15.34 -12.40
CA PRO A 26 -2.85 -14.40 -11.53
C PRO A 26 -3.30 -15.12 -10.26
N GLY A 27 -3.00 -14.51 -9.11
CA GLY A 27 -3.57 -14.93 -7.83
C GLY A 27 -5.05 -14.57 -7.73
N PRO A 28 -5.74 -15.00 -6.66
CA PRO A 28 -7.10 -14.55 -6.40
C PRO A 28 -7.19 -13.01 -6.38
N PRO A 29 -8.33 -12.44 -6.82
CA PRO A 29 -8.56 -11.01 -6.73
C PRO A 29 -8.55 -10.52 -5.28
N VAL A 30 -8.00 -9.32 -5.08
CA VAL A 30 -7.91 -8.65 -3.78
C VAL A 30 -9.31 -8.18 -3.38
N ALA A 31 -9.78 -8.56 -2.19
CA ALA A 31 -11.04 -8.05 -1.65
C ALA A 31 -10.81 -6.76 -0.85
N LEU A 32 -11.62 -5.73 -1.14
CA LEU A 32 -11.60 -4.45 -0.44
C LEU A 32 -12.91 -4.28 0.34
N PRO A 33 -12.87 -3.92 1.63
CA PRO A 33 -14.09 -3.63 2.39
C PRO A 33 -14.91 -2.54 1.69
N ASN A 34 -16.23 -2.74 1.63
CA ASN A 34 -17.19 -1.80 1.04
C ASN A 34 -17.00 -1.48 -0.46
N VAL A 35 -16.17 -2.25 -1.18
CA VAL A 35 -15.90 -2.08 -2.61
C VAL A 35 -16.19 -3.39 -3.36
N LEU A 36 -17.27 -3.36 -4.15
CA LEU A 36 -17.86 -4.48 -4.91
C LEU A 36 -17.44 -4.41 -6.38
N TYR A 37 -16.14 -4.31 -6.63
CA TYR A 37 -15.61 -4.15 -7.98
C TYR A 37 -15.72 -5.47 -8.79
N ASN A 38 -15.88 -5.36 -10.11
CA ASN A 38 -15.89 -6.52 -11.01
C ASN A 38 -14.46 -6.82 -11.47
N THR A 39 -13.97 -8.02 -11.17
CA THR A 39 -12.60 -8.46 -11.42
C THR A 39 -12.29 -8.67 -12.89
N GLU A 40 -13.32 -8.91 -13.70
CA GLU A 40 -13.21 -9.06 -15.16
C GLU A 40 -13.05 -7.71 -15.87
N TRP A 41 -13.38 -6.61 -15.20
CA TRP A 41 -13.38 -5.28 -15.80
C TRP A 41 -12.14 -4.51 -15.39
N GLN A 42 -11.20 -4.36 -16.32
CA GLN A 42 -9.98 -3.59 -16.10
C GLN A 42 -10.28 -2.16 -15.64
N TYR A 43 -11.38 -1.57 -16.10
CA TYR A 43 -11.83 -0.25 -15.66
C TYR A 43 -12.01 -0.14 -14.14
N HIS A 44 -12.63 -1.15 -13.53
CA HIS A 44 -12.86 -1.20 -12.09
C HIS A 44 -11.54 -1.31 -11.33
N SER A 45 -10.68 -2.23 -11.75
CA SER A 45 -9.35 -2.40 -11.15
C SER A 45 -8.50 -1.15 -11.30
N SER A 46 -8.50 -0.51 -12.47
CA SER A 46 -7.81 0.75 -12.72
C SER A 46 -8.33 1.89 -11.86
N ALA A 47 -9.64 1.96 -11.58
CA ALA A 47 -10.21 3.00 -10.72
C ALA A 47 -9.68 2.90 -9.28
N VAL A 48 -9.62 1.68 -8.72
CA VAL A 48 -9.05 1.41 -7.39
C VAL A 48 -7.56 1.80 -7.33
N LEU A 49 -6.77 1.36 -8.32
CA LEU A 49 -5.34 1.66 -8.38
C LEU A 49 -5.10 3.17 -8.58
N ALA A 50 -5.92 3.84 -9.41
CA ALA A 50 -5.84 5.27 -9.65
C ALA A 50 -6.12 6.08 -8.39
N VAL A 51 -7.14 5.74 -7.59
CA VAL A 51 -7.43 6.40 -6.31
C VAL A 51 -6.27 6.26 -5.33
N THR A 52 -5.65 5.07 -5.31
CA THR A 52 -4.48 4.81 -4.45
C THR A 52 -3.30 5.69 -4.85
N VAL A 53 -2.96 5.72 -6.14
CA VAL A 53 -1.86 6.54 -6.68
C VAL A 53 -2.15 8.02 -6.51
N ASP A 54 -3.38 8.46 -6.80
CA ASP A 54 -3.83 9.84 -6.59
C ASP A 54 -3.62 10.27 -5.15
N THR A 55 -3.99 9.42 -4.18
CA THR A 55 -3.83 9.68 -2.75
C THR A 55 -2.36 9.72 -2.35
N LEU A 56 -1.54 8.73 -2.73
CA LEU A 56 -0.11 8.70 -2.40
C LEU A 56 0.66 9.94 -2.90
N THR A 57 0.24 10.46 -4.05
CA THR A 57 0.91 11.59 -4.70
C THR A 57 0.24 12.94 -4.41
N ALA A 58 -0.90 12.95 -3.71
CA ALA A 58 -1.68 14.16 -3.47
C ALA A 58 -0.89 15.25 -2.73
N ALA A 59 -0.13 14.88 -1.70
CA ALA A 59 0.64 15.83 -0.91
C ALA A 59 1.71 16.59 -1.73
N TYR A 60 2.20 15.99 -2.83
CA TYR A 60 3.12 16.64 -3.76
C TYR A 60 2.41 17.65 -4.68
N ARG A 61 1.15 17.39 -5.04
CA ARG A 61 0.34 18.30 -5.86
C ARG A 61 -0.23 19.48 -5.08
N THR A 62 -0.44 19.30 -3.77
CA THR A 62 -1.00 20.32 -2.88
C THR A 62 0.06 21.07 -2.08
N SER A 63 1.35 20.87 -2.38
CA SER A 63 2.49 21.44 -1.65
C SER A 63 2.45 21.22 -0.13
N SER A 64 1.81 20.13 0.31
CA SER A 64 1.65 19.78 1.73
C SER A 64 2.68 18.73 2.19
N CYS A 65 3.36 18.06 1.25
CA CYS A 65 4.39 17.09 1.58
C CYS A 65 5.66 17.80 2.08
N ARG A 66 6.20 17.32 3.21
CA ARG A 66 7.44 17.84 3.79
C ARG A 66 8.71 17.25 3.17
N LEU A 67 8.58 16.17 2.40
CA LEU A 67 9.69 15.49 1.74
C LEU A 67 9.60 15.65 0.23
N SER A 68 10.74 15.87 -0.43
CA SER A 68 10.82 15.75 -1.89
C SER A 68 10.66 14.28 -2.33
N MET A 69 10.38 14.04 -3.61
CA MET A 69 10.30 12.67 -4.13
C MET A 69 11.65 11.93 -4.02
N THR A 70 12.77 12.65 -4.13
CA THR A 70 14.11 12.10 -3.94
C THR A 70 14.31 11.63 -2.50
N GLN A 71 13.98 12.48 -1.53
CA GLN A 71 14.09 12.13 -0.10
C GLN A 71 13.16 10.98 0.28
N LEU A 72 11.96 10.94 -0.30
CA LEU A 72 11.05 9.82 -0.13
C LEU A 72 11.65 8.52 -0.67
N ALA A 73 12.21 8.55 -1.87
CA ALA A 73 12.85 7.38 -2.47
C ALA A 73 14.02 6.89 -1.60
N GLU A 74 14.88 7.79 -1.12
CA GLU A 74 15.98 7.47 -0.20
C GLU A 74 15.48 6.86 1.13
N THR A 75 14.37 7.37 1.66
CA THR A 75 13.75 6.83 2.88
C THR A 75 13.24 5.41 2.67
N LEU A 76 12.69 5.12 1.49
CA LEU A 76 12.08 3.83 1.17
C LEU A 76 13.08 2.79 0.65
N ASN A 77 14.22 3.20 0.08
CA ASN A 77 15.12 2.31 -0.65
C ASN A 77 16.38 1.82 0.10
N PHE A 78 16.40 1.95 1.42
CA PHE A 78 17.55 1.55 2.26
C PHE A 78 18.04 0.12 1.97
N CYS A 79 19.36 -0.11 2.01
CA CYS A 79 20.02 -1.40 1.70
C CYS A 79 19.70 -1.98 0.31
N GLY A 80 19.50 -1.13 -0.71
CA GLY A 80 19.26 -1.60 -2.08
C GLY A 80 17.84 -2.11 -2.34
N ARG A 81 16.91 -1.87 -1.42
CA ARG A 81 15.51 -2.27 -1.53
C ARG A 81 14.73 -1.35 -2.46
N LYS A 82 14.70 -1.66 -3.76
CA LYS A 82 14.09 -0.78 -4.77
C LYS A 82 12.61 -1.02 -5.07
N VAL A 83 12.07 -2.15 -4.61
CA VAL A 83 10.67 -2.54 -4.73
C VAL A 83 9.89 -2.09 -3.49
N THR A 84 8.69 -1.57 -3.69
CA THR A 84 7.75 -1.21 -2.62
C THR A 84 6.38 -1.84 -2.86
N THR A 85 5.64 -1.99 -1.78
CA THR A 85 4.24 -2.40 -1.77
C THR A 85 3.37 -1.17 -1.55
N ALA A 86 2.46 -0.91 -2.49
CA ALA A 86 1.34 -0.02 -2.25
C ALA A 86 0.24 -0.76 -1.49
N ALA A 87 -0.45 -0.07 -0.60
CA ALA A 87 -1.64 -0.55 0.07
C ALA A 87 -2.67 0.57 0.17
N SER A 88 -3.95 0.23 0.22
CA SER A 88 -5.00 1.22 0.41
C SER A 88 -6.20 0.71 1.19
N SER A 89 -6.80 1.61 1.95
CA SER A 89 -8.10 1.50 2.59
C SER A 89 -9.01 2.51 1.90
N LEU A 90 -9.91 2.00 1.04
CA LEU A 90 -10.84 2.81 0.25
C LEU A 90 -12.25 2.18 0.23
N PRO A 91 -13.30 2.89 0.68
CA PRO A 91 -13.19 4.03 1.59
C PRO A 91 -12.50 3.63 2.90
N PHE A 92 -11.79 4.57 3.52
CA PHE A 92 -11.27 4.38 4.88
C PHE A 92 -12.46 4.26 5.85
N PRO A 93 -12.43 3.31 6.82
CA PRO A 93 -13.56 3.03 7.71
C PRO A 93 -13.72 4.11 8.80
N VAL A 94 -14.27 5.26 8.41
CA VAL A 94 -14.62 6.40 9.27
C VAL A 94 -16.11 6.69 9.13
N GLY A 95 -16.79 6.94 10.25
CA GLY A 95 -18.18 7.34 10.30
C GLY A 95 -18.35 8.87 10.26
N PRO A 96 -19.59 9.38 10.06
CA PRO A 96 -19.85 10.82 9.90
C PRO A 96 -19.48 11.70 11.10
N SER A 97 -19.41 11.14 12.30
CA SER A 97 -19.14 11.88 13.55
C SER A 97 -18.04 11.23 14.40
N THR A 98 -17.17 10.43 13.77
CA THR A 98 -16.08 9.74 14.45
C THR A 98 -14.77 10.50 14.27
N SER A 99 -14.00 10.62 15.35
CA SER A 99 -12.66 11.19 15.29
C SER A 99 -11.67 10.27 14.54
N LEU A 100 -10.56 10.84 14.06
CA LEU A 100 -9.48 10.03 13.51
C LEU A 100 -8.89 9.05 14.54
N PRO A 101 -8.56 9.46 15.79
CA PRO A 101 -8.14 8.53 16.83
C PRO A 101 -9.11 7.36 17.07
N ASP A 102 -10.41 7.64 17.14
CA ASP A 102 -11.44 6.59 17.33
C ASP A 102 -11.52 5.65 16.15
N SER A 103 -11.35 6.16 14.92
CA SER A 103 -11.38 5.36 13.69
C SER A 103 -10.16 4.45 13.56
N LEU A 104 -8.99 4.88 14.05
CA LEU A 104 -7.75 4.10 14.01
C LEU A 104 -7.58 3.15 15.21
N PHE A 105 -8.23 3.42 16.34
CA PHE A 105 -8.09 2.62 17.57
C PHE A 105 -8.38 1.11 17.39
N PRO A 106 -9.41 0.68 16.63
CA PRO A 106 -9.63 -0.74 16.36
C PRO A 106 -8.49 -1.43 15.58
N TYR A 107 -7.68 -0.64 14.86
CA TYR A 107 -6.65 -1.11 13.93
C TYR A 107 -5.23 -1.02 14.51
N LEU A 108 -5.09 -0.93 15.84
CA LEU A 108 -3.78 -0.86 16.51
C LEU A 108 -2.94 -2.14 16.38
N ARG A 109 -3.55 -3.27 15.98
CA ARG A 109 -2.81 -4.52 15.71
C ARG A 109 -2.50 -4.72 14.22
N PHE A 110 -3.43 -4.32 13.35
CA PHE A 110 -3.35 -4.55 11.92
C PHE A 110 -3.89 -3.34 11.17
N PRO A 111 -3.19 -2.87 10.13
CA PRO A 111 -3.66 -1.74 9.34
C PRO A 111 -4.97 -2.03 8.61
N PRO A 112 -5.86 -1.03 8.43
CA PRO A 112 -7.12 -1.20 7.73
C PRO A 112 -6.97 -1.21 6.19
N TRP A 113 -5.73 -1.10 5.69
CA TRP A 113 -5.44 -1.10 4.26
C TRP A 113 -5.13 -2.49 3.74
N ILE A 114 -5.39 -2.70 2.46
CA ILE A 114 -5.12 -3.95 1.75
C ILE A 114 -3.98 -3.72 0.74
N PRO A 115 -2.97 -4.60 0.68
CA PRO A 115 -1.89 -4.51 -0.31
C PRO A 115 -2.40 -4.62 -1.76
N LEU A 116 -1.92 -3.73 -2.62
CA LEU A 116 -2.25 -3.64 -4.04
C LEU A 116 -1.01 -3.85 -4.94
N SER A 117 -0.03 -4.64 -4.47
CA SER A 117 1.25 -4.89 -5.16
C SER A 117 1.62 -6.37 -5.22
N ALA A 118 0.64 -7.26 -5.11
CA ALA A 118 0.83 -8.71 -5.18
C ALA A 118 1.81 -9.30 -4.15
N SER A 119 2.13 -8.56 -3.10
CA SER A 119 2.74 -9.14 -1.90
C SER A 119 1.69 -9.98 -1.20
N GLY A 120 1.84 -11.30 -1.22
CA GLY A 120 0.83 -12.25 -0.72
C GLY A 120 0.30 -11.83 0.66
N GLY A 121 -1.03 -11.67 0.76
CA GLY A 121 -1.72 -11.18 1.95
C GLY A 121 -1.65 -12.09 3.19
N GLN A 122 -0.78 -13.10 3.21
CA GLN A 122 -0.68 -14.09 4.28
C GLN A 122 0.30 -13.71 5.41
N HIS A 123 0.95 -12.54 5.35
CA HIS A 123 1.87 -12.08 6.41
C HIS A 123 1.32 -10.89 7.23
N LEU A 124 0.00 -10.82 7.38
CA LEU A 124 -0.62 -9.97 8.40
C LEU A 124 -0.82 -10.72 9.73
N SER A 125 -0.41 -11.99 9.85
CA SER A 125 -0.64 -12.83 11.04
C SER A 125 0.29 -12.49 12.21
N GLU A 126 1.44 -11.87 11.94
CA GLU A 126 2.36 -11.33 12.94
C GLU A 126 2.50 -9.84 12.68
N GLY A 127 2.16 -8.99 13.66
CA GLY A 127 2.09 -7.52 13.55
C GLY A 127 3.03 -6.96 12.49
N GLY A 128 2.44 -6.30 11.49
CA GLY A 128 3.10 -5.97 10.23
C GLY A 128 4.50 -5.38 10.45
N ARG A 129 5.52 -6.00 9.85
CA ARG A 129 6.89 -5.46 9.87
C ARG A 129 7.10 -4.62 8.62
N SER A 130 7.64 -3.42 8.82
CA SER A 130 8.09 -2.55 7.74
C SER A 130 9.47 -2.03 8.08
N PHE A 131 10.33 -1.88 7.08
CA PHE A 131 11.59 -1.15 7.23
C PHE A 131 11.33 0.35 7.20
N SER A 132 10.50 0.77 6.24
CA SER A 132 10.12 2.16 6.06
C SER A 132 8.80 2.28 5.29
N GLN A 133 8.11 3.39 5.49
CA GLN A 133 6.81 3.64 4.88
C GLN A 133 6.47 5.11 4.76
N LEU A 134 5.67 5.40 3.73
CA LEU A 134 4.86 6.60 3.62
C LEU A 134 3.40 6.20 3.78
N ALA A 135 2.65 6.89 4.63
CA ALA A 135 1.20 6.82 4.67
C ALA A 135 0.61 8.20 4.40
N VAL A 136 -0.36 8.25 3.49
CA VAL A 136 -1.10 9.45 3.16
C VAL A 136 -2.57 9.20 3.43
N MET A 137 -3.13 10.03 4.30
CA MET A 137 -4.56 10.04 4.57
C MET A 137 -5.19 11.28 3.98
N ARG A 138 -6.41 11.15 3.46
CA ARG A 138 -7.18 12.30 3.02
C ARG A 138 -8.67 12.16 3.32
N GLY A 139 -9.34 13.28 3.48
CA GLY A 139 -10.79 13.34 3.63
C GLY A 139 -11.32 13.08 5.05
N VAL A 140 -10.46 13.20 6.06
CA VAL A 140 -10.88 13.17 7.46
C VAL A 140 -10.92 14.61 7.99
N SER A 141 -12.08 15.01 8.52
CA SER A 141 -12.29 16.35 9.03
C SER A 141 -11.41 16.63 10.26
N VAL A 142 -10.96 17.88 10.38
CA VAL A 142 -10.40 18.42 11.62
C VAL A 142 -11.56 19.11 12.33
N ASP A 143 -12.46 18.34 12.93
CA ASP A 143 -13.49 18.95 13.78
C ASP A 143 -12.91 19.13 15.19
N PRO A 144 -12.67 20.37 15.64
CA PRO A 144 -12.18 20.64 16.99
C PRO A 144 -13.17 20.18 18.07
N HIS A 145 -14.45 20.02 17.76
CA HIS A 145 -15.45 19.59 18.74
C HIS A 145 -15.45 18.08 19.01
N ILE A 146 -14.83 17.27 18.15
CA ILE A 146 -14.85 15.81 18.25
C ILE A 146 -13.66 15.28 19.09
N SER A 147 -12.57 16.06 19.24
CA SER A 147 -11.31 15.60 19.85
C SER A 147 -11.02 16.12 21.27
N HIS A 148 -11.91 16.91 21.87
CA HIS A 148 -11.67 17.44 23.21
C HIS A 148 -12.21 16.50 24.29
N ASN A 149 -11.32 15.65 24.82
CA ASN A 149 -11.51 15.13 26.17
C ASN A 149 -11.62 16.32 27.15
N PRO A 150 -12.60 16.34 28.07
CA PRO A 150 -12.70 17.38 29.09
C PRO A 150 -11.39 17.50 29.87
N ALA A 151 -10.98 18.72 30.21
CA ALA A 151 -9.76 18.97 30.97
C ALA A 151 -9.74 18.12 32.26
N GLY A 152 -8.68 17.32 32.43
CA GLY A 152 -8.51 16.40 33.57
C GLY A 152 -8.90 14.93 33.30
N THR A 153 -9.44 14.62 32.12
CA THR A 153 -9.77 13.23 31.73
C THR A 153 -8.54 12.54 31.15
N ARG A 154 -8.24 11.31 31.60
CA ARG A 154 -7.15 10.51 31.00
C ARG A 154 -7.50 10.13 29.55
N PRO A 155 -6.60 10.33 28.58
CA PRO A 155 -6.86 9.95 27.20
C PRO A 155 -7.04 8.44 27.09
N ARG A 156 -8.00 8.00 26.25
CA ARG A 156 -8.34 6.58 26.06
C ARG A 156 -7.17 5.76 25.50
N SER A 157 -6.30 6.39 24.71
CA SER A 157 -5.08 5.79 24.16
C SER A 157 -4.07 6.89 23.79
N ALA A 158 -2.84 6.50 23.44
CA ALA A 158 -1.82 7.41 22.96
C ALA A 158 -2.26 8.21 21.71
N LEU A 159 -3.13 7.63 20.87
CA LEU A 159 -3.71 8.31 19.70
C LEU A 159 -4.57 9.52 20.10
N HIS A 160 -5.18 9.49 21.29
CA HIS A 160 -6.05 10.57 21.78
C HIS A 160 -5.27 11.69 22.50
N SER A 161 -3.95 11.57 22.58
CA SER A 161 -3.06 12.59 23.13
C SER A 161 -2.43 13.48 22.05
N GLY A 162 -2.61 13.15 20.77
CA GLY A 162 -2.04 13.88 19.63
C GLY A 162 -2.69 15.25 19.42
N GLY A 163 -1.89 16.25 19.01
CA GLY A 163 -2.37 17.62 18.78
C GLY A 163 -2.95 17.86 17.37
N SER A 164 -2.43 17.16 16.36
CA SER A 164 -2.90 17.22 14.97
C SER A 164 -3.25 15.84 14.41
N ASN A 165 -4.04 15.78 13.33
CA ASN A 165 -4.35 14.51 12.67
C ASN A 165 -3.09 13.82 12.12
N GLU A 166 -2.10 14.61 11.70
CA GLU A 166 -0.78 14.12 11.30
C GLU A 166 -0.05 13.47 12.47
N ASP A 167 -0.06 14.06 13.67
CA ASP A 167 0.53 13.45 14.86
C ASP A 167 -0.20 12.15 15.25
N VAL A 168 -1.52 12.12 15.12
CA VAL A 168 -2.34 10.92 15.35
C VAL A 168 -1.94 9.81 14.38
N LEU A 169 -1.85 10.11 13.07
CA LEU A 169 -1.44 9.13 12.06
C LEU A 169 0.01 8.68 12.29
N GLN A 170 0.91 9.60 12.63
CA GLN A 170 2.31 9.27 12.94
C GLN A 170 2.41 8.34 14.18
N CYS A 171 1.68 8.65 15.25
CA CYS A 171 1.60 7.82 16.46
C CYS A 171 1.03 6.44 16.15
N TYR A 172 0.01 6.37 15.30
CA TYR A 172 -0.56 5.13 14.81
C TYR A 172 0.47 4.26 14.07
N LEU A 173 1.19 4.82 13.11
CA LEU A 173 2.22 4.10 12.34
C LEU A 173 3.33 3.56 13.25
N GLN A 174 3.78 4.36 14.22
CA GLN A 174 4.80 3.92 15.19
C GLN A 174 4.31 2.80 16.09
N THR A 175 3.01 2.76 16.39
CA THR A 175 2.41 1.71 17.21
C THR A 175 2.25 0.41 16.42
N VAL A 176 1.79 0.49 15.17
CA VAL A 176 1.54 -0.69 14.33
C VAL A 176 2.82 -1.26 13.73
N PHE A 177 3.79 -0.40 13.38
CA PHE A 177 5.06 -0.77 12.76
C PHE A 177 6.24 -0.27 13.61
N PRO A 178 6.46 -0.86 14.80
CA PRO A 178 7.53 -0.44 15.69
C PRO A 178 8.90 -0.61 15.00
N GLY A 179 9.74 0.42 15.07
CA GLY A 179 11.07 0.45 14.47
C GLY A 179 11.12 0.82 12.98
N ALA A 180 9.97 0.97 12.31
CA ALA A 180 9.92 1.43 10.92
C ALA A 180 10.11 2.94 10.82
N VAL A 181 10.89 3.40 9.84
CA VAL A 181 10.95 4.82 9.47
C VAL A 181 9.63 5.19 8.78
N SER A 182 8.82 6.01 9.44
CA SER A 182 7.45 6.30 8.99
C SER A 182 7.26 7.78 8.71
N VAL A 183 6.69 8.08 7.54
CA VAL A 183 6.29 9.42 7.12
C VAL A 183 4.77 9.46 7.01
N ALA A 184 4.12 10.29 7.81
CA ALA A 184 2.68 10.52 7.77
C ALA A 184 2.35 11.86 7.11
N ASN A 185 1.43 11.85 6.15
CA ASN A 185 0.80 13.06 5.60
C ASN A 185 -0.72 12.94 5.75
N VAL A 186 -1.37 13.97 6.25
CA VAL A 186 -2.84 14.06 6.28
C VAL A 186 -3.28 15.26 5.46
N LEU A 187 -4.31 15.07 4.64
CA LEU A 187 -4.91 16.10 3.80
C LEU A 187 -6.38 16.25 4.18
N GLN A 188 -6.81 17.48 4.41
CA GLN A 188 -8.22 17.74 4.73
C GLN A 188 -9.15 17.47 3.53
N SER A 189 -8.65 17.64 2.30
CA SER A 189 -9.44 17.46 1.09
C SER A 189 -9.82 16.00 0.85
N GLN A 190 -11.11 15.73 0.72
CA GLN A 190 -11.61 14.39 0.35
C GLN A 190 -11.16 14.00 -1.07
N CYS A 191 -11.13 12.70 -1.35
CA CYS A 191 -10.92 12.19 -2.71
C CYS A 191 -12.24 12.32 -3.48
N ILE A 192 -12.33 13.34 -4.35
CA ILE A 192 -13.52 13.57 -5.17
C ILE A 192 -13.54 12.55 -6.32
N LEU A 193 -14.66 11.85 -6.44
CA LEU A 193 -14.90 10.87 -7.48
C LEU A 193 -15.53 11.56 -8.69
N GLY A 194 -14.89 11.43 -9.85
CA GLY A 194 -15.38 12.01 -11.10
C GLY A 194 -16.71 11.38 -11.54
N PRO A 195 -17.46 12.03 -12.44
CA PRO A 195 -18.78 11.56 -12.88
C PRO A 195 -18.76 10.19 -13.58
N THR A 196 -17.61 9.80 -14.14
CA THR A 196 -17.44 8.48 -14.77
C THR A 196 -16.99 7.42 -13.78
N PHE A 197 -16.58 7.79 -12.56
CA PHE A 197 -16.01 6.86 -11.59
C PHE A 197 -17.01 5.72 -11.30
N PRO A 198 -16.56 4.45 -11.32
CA PRO A 198 -17.46 3.33 -11.13
C PRO A 198 -18.08 3.35 -9.72
N GLN A 199 -19.41 3.31 -9.66
CA GLN A 199 -20.19 3.29 -8.42
C GLN A 199 -20.29 1.87 -7.86
N PHE A 200 -19.14 1.24 -7.60
CA PHE A 200 -19.06 -0.12 -7.06
C PHE A 200 -19.11 -0.17 -5.53
N PHE A 201 -19.57 0.88 -4.86
CA PHE A 201 -19.58 0.93 -3.41
C PHE A 201 -20.74 0.10 -2.83
N SER A 202 -20.48 -0.52 -1.68
CA SER A 202 -21.52 -1.26 -0.98
C SER A 202 -22.59 -0.32 -0.38
N PRO A 203 -23.78 -0.83 -0.02
CA PRO A 203 -24.83 -0.06 0.64
C PRO A 203 -24.46 0.56 2.00
N TYR A 204 -23.27 0.27 2.55
CA TYR A 204 -22.80 0.84 3.81
C TYR A 204 -22.05 2.17 3.64
N VAL A 205 -21.92 2.66 2.41
CA VAL A 205 -21.15 3.87 2.10
C VAL A 205 -22.10 5.02 1.81
N THR A 206 -21.92 6.15 2.50
CA THR A 206 -22.71 7.36 2.27
C THR A 206 -22.25 8.11 1.03
N LYS A 207 -23.02 9.14 0.64
CA LYS A 207 -22.69 10.06 -0.45
C LYS A 207 -21.27 10.65 -0.36
N ASP A 208 -20.83 10.93 0.87
CA ASP A 208 -19.52 11.53 1.17
C ASP A 208 -18.47 10.46 1.57
N GLY A 209 -18.79 9.18 1.37
CA GLY A 209 -17.86 8.07 1.52
C GLY A 209 -17.67 7.57 2.96
N PHE A 210 -18.46 8.05 3.91
CA PHE A 210 -18.43 7.57 5.29
C PHE A 210 -19.03 6.16 5.39
N THR A 211 -18.50 5.34 6.30
CA THR A 211 -18.97 3.98 6.54
C THR A 211 -20.04 3.98 7.64
N MET A 212 -21.15 3.29 7.36
CA MET A 212 -22.27 3.09 8.28
C MET A 212 -22.25 1.69 8.89
N GLN A 213 -22.85 1.53 10.08
CA GLN A 213 -23.03 0.20 10.69
C GLN A 213 -24.19 -0.59 10.05
N GLU A 214 -25.20 0.13 9.57
CA GLU A 214 -26.38 -0.44 8.90
C GLU A 214 -26.39 -0.05 7.41
N PRO A 215 -26.91 -0.93 6.54
CA PRO A 215 -27.00 -0.63 5.12
C PRO A 215 -28.03 0.47 4.85
N LEU A 216 -27.71 1.36 3.92
CA LEU A 216 -28.62 2.38 3.42
C LEU A 216 -29.74 1.72 2.61
N LYS A 217 -30.99 2.14 2.83
CA LYS A 217 -32.15 1.64 2.09
C LYS A 217 -32.08 2.00 0.61
N ASP A 218 -31.70 3.25 0.34
CA ASP A 218 -31.50 3.80 -1.00
C ASP A 218 -30.07 4.34 -1.10
N PRO A 219 -29.08 3.50 -1.49
CA PRO A 219 -27.68 3.91 -1.60
C PRO A 219 -27.53 5.04 -2.63
N PRO A 220 -26.93 6.20 -2.25
CA PRO A 220 -26.68 7.28 -3.19
C PRO A 220 -25.44 6.98 -4.05
N ASP A 221 -25.31 7.71 -5.15
CA ASP A 221 -24.01 7.81 -5.83
C ASP A 221 -22.99 8.47 -4.89
N VAL A 222 -21.84 7.81 -4.73
CA VAL A 222 -20.75 8.29 -3.89
C VAL A 222 -19.95 9.32 -4.69
N HIS A 223 -19.87 10.54 -4.16
CA HIS A 223 -19.18 11.67 -4.79
C HIS A 223 -17.77 11.88 -4.26
N SER A 224 -17.50 11.42 -3.05
CA SER A 224 -16.18 11.53 -2.44
C SER A 224 -15.95 10.41 -1.45
N ILE A 225 -14.69 10.11 -1.19
CA ILE A 225 -14.30 9.12 -0.19
C ILE A 225 -13.12 9.58 0.66
N PRO A 226 -13.11 9.25 1.96
CA PRO A 226 -11.89 9.26 2.75
C PRO A 226 -11.02 8.09 2.31
N VAL A 227 -9.71 8.32 2.16
CA VAL A 227 -8.77 7.30 1.70
C VAL A 227 -7.52 7.34 2.57
N LEU A 228 -7.07 6.16 2.96
CA LEU A 228 -5.74 5.97 3.55
C LEU A 228 -4.94 5.09 2.59
N ALA A 229 -3.83 5.59 2.07
CA ALA A 229 -2.94 4.85 1.20
C ALA A 229 -1.54 4.81 1.81
N ALA A 230 -0.82 3.72 1.58
CA ALA A 230 0.54 3.55 2.05
C ALA A 230 1.46 3.01 0.95
N LEU A 231 2.72 3.42 0.99
CA LEU A 231 3.82 2.84 0.24
C LEU A 231 4.82 2.30 1.26
N GLN A 232 5.09 1.00 1.22
CA GLN A 232 5.81 0.30 2.27
C GLN A 232 6.94 -0.55 1.70
N THR A 233 8.08 -0.54 2.38
CA THR A 233 9.20 -1.45 2.14
C THR A 233 9.19 -2.50 3.24
N THR A 234 8.76 -3.72 2.94
CA THR A 234 8.52 -4.76 3.96
C THR A 234 9.35 -6.03 3.71
N PRO A 235 9.66 -6.83 4.74
CA PRO A 235 10.31 -8.12 4.57
C PRO A 235 9.51 -9.11 3.69
N ALA A 236 8.18 -8.96 3.62
CA ALA A 236 7.32 -9.82 2.79
C ALA A 236 7.64 -9.75 1.28
N LEU A 237 8.34 -8.70 0.84
CA LEU A 237 8.83 -8.59 -0.53
C LEU A 237 9.90 -9.64 -0.86
N GLU A 238 10.68 -10.13 0.12
CA GLU A 238 11.62 -11.24 -0.08
C GLU A 238 10.88 -12.46 -0.62
N HIS A 239 9.86 -12.91 0.12
CA HIS A 239 9.05 -14.07 -0.25
C HIS A 239 8.37 -13.87 -1.61
N THR A 240 7.84 -12.67 -1.85
CA THR A 240 7.14 -12.37 -3.11
C THR A 240 8.08 -12.45 -4.32
N LEU A 241 9.27 -11.85 -4.21
CA LEU A 241 10.27 -11.84 -5.27
C LEU A 241 10.91 -13.23 -5.45
N LEU A 242 11.17 -13.97 -4.36
CA LEU A 242 11.64 -15.35 -4.43
C LEU A 242 10.59 -16.26 -5.05
N SER A 243 9.30 -16.12 -4.73
CA SER A 243 8.23 -16.89 -5.37
C SER A 243 8.25 -16.69 -6.88
N LEU A 244 8.37 -15.43 -7.34
CA LEU A 244 8.50 -15.13 -8.77
C LEU A 244 9.75 -15.76 -9.37
N TYR A 245 10.90 -15.67 -8.70
CA TYR A 245 12.14 -16.32 -9.14
C TYR A 245 11.95 -17.84 -9.31
N HIS A 246 11.32 -18.52 -8.34
CA HIS A 246 11.11 -19.98 -8.40
C HIS A 246 10.14 -20.38 -9.52
N ASP A 247 9.14 -19.55 -9.80
CA ASP A 247 8.23 -19.76 -10.93
C ASP A 247 8.96 -19.59 -12.26
N LEU A 248 9.76 -18.53 -12.40
CA LEU A 248 10.52 -18.23 -13.62
C LEU A 248 11.63 -19.25 -13.89
N LYS A 249 12.27 -19.79 -12.85
CA LYS A 249 13.32 -20.81 -12.98
C LYS A 249 12.82 -22.09 -13.68
N LYS A 250 11.52 -22.36 -13.63
CA LYS A 250 10.88 -23.53 -14.27
C LYS A 250 10.53 -23.28 -15.74
N VAL A 251 10.65 -22.05 -16.22
CA VAL A 251 10.26 -21.66 -17.58
C VAL A 251 11.35 -22.05 -18.57
N ASP A 252 10.97 -22.82 -19.58
CA ASP A 252 11.82 -23.10 -20.73
C ASP A 252 11.66 -21.98 -21.77
N VAL A 253 12.58 -21.01 -21.74
CA VAL A 253 12.56 -19.82 -22.63
C VAL A 253 12.70 -20.18 -24.11
N ARG A 254 13.24 -21.36 -24.44
CA ARG A 254 13.38 -21.85 -25.83
C ARG A 254 12.02 -22.05 -26.51
N ARG A 255 10.96 -22.21 -25.72
CA ARG A 255 9.58 -22.33 -26.21
C ARG A 255 8.94 -21.01 -26.61
N TRP A 256 9.67 -19.89 -26.51
CA TRP A 256 9.18 -18.55 -26.75
C TRP A 256 9.99 -17.88 -27.88
N PRO A 257 9.76 -18.24 -29.16
CA PRO A 257 10.55 -17.75 -30.28
C PRO A 257 10.57 -16.21 -30.37
N SER A 258 9.50 -15.56 -29.93
CA SER A 258 9.36 -14.10 -29.91
C SER A 258 10.44 -13.39 -29.09
N TRP A 259 10.99 -14.05 -28.06
CA TRP A 259 12.05 -13.49 -27.21
C TRP A 259 13.37 -13.37 -27.95
N PHE A 260 13.75 -14.42 -28.68
CA PHE A 260 14.97 -14.43 -29.48
C PHE A 260 14.86 -13.49 -30.68
N THR A 261 13.69 -13.39 -31.31
CA THR A 261 13.47 -12.42 -32.39
C THR A 261 13.54 -10.97 -31.92
N ALA A 262 13.31 -10.72 -30.63
CA ALA A 262 13.46 -9.40 -30.01
C ALA A 262 14.91 -9.11 -29.57
N GLY A 263 15.86 -10.00 -29.89
CA GLY A 263 17.28 -9.85 -29.55
C GLY A 263 17.62 -10.13 -28.09
N THR A 264 16.76 -10.85 -27.36
CA THR A 264 17.07 -11.31 -25.99
C THR A 264 17.72 -12.69 -26.05
N GLU A 265 18.89 -12.82 -25.45
CA GLU A 265 19.62 -14.09 -25.37
C GLU A 265 19.20 -14.92 -24.14
N GLU A 266 19.48 -16.22 -24.16
CA GLU A 266 19.22 -17.11 -23.00
C GLU A 266 20.08 -16.71 -21.79
N SER A 267 21.30 -16.24 -22.05
CA SER A 267 22.23 -15.64 -21.07
C SER A 267 21.60 -14.45 -20.36
N ASP A 268 21.01 -13.51 -21.10
CA ASP A 268 20.36 -12.32 -20.53
C ASP A 268 19.23 -12.67 -19.55
N PHE A 269 18.45 -13.71 -19.89
CA PHE A 269 17.38 -14.18 -19.01
C PHE A 269 17.95 -14.78 -17.72
N GLN A 270 19.02 -15.57 -17.82
CA GLN A 270 19.65 -16.20 -16.67
C GLN A 270 20.32 -15.18 -15.75
N GLU A 271 20.96 -14.16 -16.31
CA GLU A 271 21.50 -13.01 -15.57
C GLU A 271 20.40 -12.28 -14.82
N ALA A 272 19.31 -11.92 -15.50
CA ALA A 272 18.18 -11.26 -14.84
C ALA A 272 17.50 -12.15 -13.79
N LEU A 273 17.51 -13.47 -13.95
CA LEU A 273 16.99 -14.38 -12.94
C LEU A 273 17.87 -14.36 -11.68
N ASN A 274 19.20 -14.29 -11.83
CA ASN A 274 20.12 -14.13 -10.72
C ASN A 274 19.98 -12.76 -10.05
N ASP A 275 19.85 -11.68 -10.82
CA ASP A 275 19.63 -10.33 -10.29
C ASP A 275 18.32 -10.22 -9.52
N LEU A 276 17.26 -10.87 -9.99
CA LEU A 276 16.00 -10.95 -9.26
C LEU A 276 16.18 -11.64 -7.90
N ARG A 277 16.97 -12.73 -7.86
CA ARG A 277 17.30 -13.43 -6.61
C ARG A 277 18.08 -12.54 -5.66
N THR A 278 19.11 -11.85 -6.15
CA THR A 278 19.91 -10.89 -5.37
C THR A 278 19.04 -9.76 -4.81
N LEU A 279 18.16 -9.18 -5.63
CA LEU A 279 17.21 -8.15 -5.22
C LEU A 279 16.28 -8.66 -4.11
N ALA A 280 15.82 -9.91 -4.17
CA ALA A 280 14.96 -10.49 -3.15
C ALA A 280 15.67 -10.55 -1.78
N TYR A 281 16.96 -10.90 -1.75
CA TYR A 281 17.74 -10.98 -0.52
C TYR A 281 18.00 -9.62 0.15
N CYS A 282 17.85 -8.50 -0.56
CA CYS A 282 17.88 -7.16 0.06
C CYS A 282 16.76 -6.95 1.10
N TYR A 283 15.71 -7.80 1.07
CA TYR A 283 14.57 -7.76 1.98
C TYR A 283 14.64 -8.78 3.12
N SER A 284 15.67 -9.63 3.15
CA SER A 284 15.87 -10.58 4.24
C SER A 284 16.18 -9.83 5.54
N ASN A 285 15.55 -10.25 6.64
CA ASN A 285 15.83 -9.73 7.99
C ASN A 285 17.17 -10.22 8.57
N ARG A 286 18.00 -10.91 7.77
CA ARG A 286 19.26 -11.47 8.25
C ARG A 286 20.33 -10.37 8.19
N PRO A 287 20.94 -9.95 9.31
CA PRO A 287 22.22 -9.25 9.24
C PRO A 287 23.19 -10.14 8.47
N GLY A 288 23.95 -9.55 7.55
CA GLY A 288 24.75 -10.22 6.52
C GLY A 288 25.27 -11.58 6.95
N HIS A 289 24.70 -12.63 6.36
CA HIS A 289 25.37 -13.92 6.34
C HIS A 289 26.37 -13.80 5.20
N GLU A 290 27.64 -13.72 5.54
CA GLU A 290 28.70 -14.12 4.64
C GLU A 290 28.27 -15.45 4.00
N THR A 291 28.37 -15.50 2.68
CA THR A 291 28.19 -16.70 1.88
C THR A 291 29.19 -17.74 2.36
N ASP A 292 28.75 -18.61 3.27
CA ASP A 292 29.35 -19.94 3.39
C ASP A 292 28.87 -20.74 2.17
N ASP A 293 29.57 -20.52 1.05
CA ASP A 293 29.74 -21.57 0.06
C ASP A 293 30.58 -22.67 0.74
N SER A 294 29.90 -23.72 1.18
CA SER A 294 30.54 -24.99 1.55
C SER A 294 30.11 -26.04 0.52
N ASP A 295 31.07 -26.33 -0.37
CA ASP A 295 31.27 -27.51 -1.24
C ASP A 295 30.06 -28.22 -1.90
#